data_AF-A0A3N9X0K4-F1
#
_entry.id   AF-A0A3N9X0K4-F1
#
_cell.length_a   1.000
_cell.length_b   1.000
_cell.length_c   1.000
_cell.angle_alpha   90.00
_cell.angle_beta   90.00
_cell.angle_gamma   90.00
#
_symmetry.space_group_name_H-M   'P 1'
#
loop_
_entity.id
_entity.type
_entity.pdbx_description
1 polymer ?
#
loop_
_entity_poly.entity_id
_entity_poly.type
_entity_poly.pdbx_seq_one_letter_code
_entity_poly.pdbx_strand_id
1 'polypeptide(L)'
;MTITKRRNPTTIARVVVALVGVGCLLLTVQGAVQATGRGVALMSDREHDLPALQHQVDLETLWQQLVEQVPPGSRISLVQARANKDLWQQRLSELAVLHGCVVVQAGPRDYSVGVAAVQRKRPTSPGVRLVVRKVL
;
A
#
# COMPACT_ATOMS: atom_id res chain seq x y z
N MET A 1 13.22 -68.47 -33.29
CA MET A 1 12.46 -68.39 -32.02
C MET A 1 12.56 -66.96 -31.49
N THR A 2 11.55 -66.13 -31.71
CA THR A 2 11.52 -64.72 -31.30
C THR A 2 10.73 -64.59 -30.01
N ILE A 3 11.43 -64.45 -28.89
CA ILE A 3 10.82 -64.25 -27.57
C ILE A 3 10.44 -62.77 -27.44
N THR A 4 9.18 -62.44 -27.72
CA THR A 4 8.60 -61.16 -27.34
C THR A 4 8.42 -61.13 -25.83
N LYS A 5 9.37 -60.50 -25.12
CA LYS A 5 9.30 -60.22 -23.68
C LYS A 5 8.12 -59.29 -23.41
N ARG A 6 6.94 -59.83 -23.07
CA ARG A 6 5.78 -59.05 -22.60
C ARG A 6 6.23 -58.24 -21.38
N ARG A 7 6.40 -56.93 -21.54
CA ARG A 7 6.60 -56.01 -20.41
C ARG A 7 5.33 -56.04 -19.57
N ASN A 8 5.48 -56.35 -18.29
CA ASN A 8 4.36 -56.36 -17.35
C ASN A 8 3.71 -54.96 -17.30
N PRO A 9 2.37 -54.85 -17.46
CA PRO A 9 1.67 -53.58 -17.51
C PRO A 9 1.83 -52.76 -16.21
N THR A 10 2.05 -53.44 -15.09
CA THR A 10 2.34 -52.83 -13.78
C THR A 10 3.68 -52.08 -13.75
N THR A 11 4.70 -52.55 -14.48
CA THR A 11 5.99 -51.87 -14.59
C THR A 11 5.87 -50.60 -15.42
N ILE A 12 5.08 -50.65 -16.50
CA ILE A 12 4.83 -49.49 -17.38
C ILE A 12 4.07 -48.40 -16.60
N ALA A 13 3.03 -48.78 -15.85
CA ALA A 13 2.26 -47.85 -15.01
C ALA A 13 3.13 -47.14 -13.96
N ARG A 14 4.03 -47.88 -13.29
CA ARG A 14 4.97 -47.30 -12.30
C ARG A 14 5.92 -46.27 -12.92
N VAL A 15 6.43 -46.55 -14.12
CA VAL A 15 7.32 -45.62 -14.83
C VAL A 15 6.58 -44.34 -15.24
N VAL A 16 5.33 -44.47 -15.71
CA VAL A 16 4.51 -43.30 -16.07
C VAL A 16 4.22 -42.43 -14.84
N VAL A 17 3.83 -43.04 -13.72
CA VAL A 17 3.57 -42.29 -12.47
C VAL A 17 4.84 -41.59 -11.97
N ALA A 18 6.00 -42.26 -12.05
CA ALA A 18 7.27 -41.64 -11.69
C ALA A 18 7.60 -40.43 -12.58
N LEU A 19 7.39 -40.53 -13.89
CA LEU A 19 7.61 -39.41 -14.81
C LEU A 19 6.66 -38.24 -14.56
N VAL A 20 5.38 -38.52 -14.28
CA VAL A 20 4.40 -37.48 -13.92
C VAL A 20 4.79 -36.81 -12.60
N GLY A 21 5.21 -37.59 -11.59
CA GLY A 21 5.69 -37.05 -10.31
C GLY A 21 6.90 -36.14 -10.48
N VAL A 22 7.90 -36.56 -11.26
CA VAL A 22 9.08 -35.75 -11.58
C VAL A 22 8.70 -34.48 -12.36
N GLY A 23 7.77 -34.59 -13.32
CA GLY A 23 7.27 -33.45 -14.08
C GLY A 23 6.59 -32.40 -13.19
N CYS A 24 5.71 -32.82 -12.27
CA CYS A 24 5.11 -31.92 -11.29
C CYS A 24 6.17 -31.26 -10.41
N LEU A 25 7.16 -32.02 -9.94
CA LEU A 25 8.22 -31.50 -9.08
C LEU A 25 9.04 -30.42 -9.79
N LEU A 26 9.40 -30.64 -11.06
CA LEU A 26 10.10 -29.64 -11.87
C LEU A 26 9.28 -28.36 -12.10
N LEU A 27 7.99 -28.48 -12.38
CA LEU A 27 7.10 -27.32 -12.53
C LEU A 27 6.99 -26.52 -11.22
N THR A 28 6.90 -27.20 -10.08
CA THR A 28 6.88 -26.53 -8.77
C THR A 28 8.19 -25.80 -8.44
N VAL A 29 9.34 -26.39 -8.81
CA VAL A 29 10.65 -25.76 -8.61
C VAL A 29 10.80 -24.52 -9.49
N GLN A 30 10.36 -24.57 -10.75
CA GLN A 30 10.36 -23.40 -11.64
C GLN A 30 9.45 -22.27 -11.11
N GLY A 31 8.25 -22.61 -10.63
CA GLY A 31 7.34 -21.65 -10.00
C GLY A 31 7.94 -21.01 -8.74
N ALA A 32 8.60 -21.80 -7.90
CA ALA A 32 9.27 -21.32 -6.70
C ALA A 32 10.43 -20.35 -7.04
N VAL A 33 11.29 -20.71 -7.99
CA VAL A 33 12.43 -19.86 -8.42
C VAL A 33 11.94 -18.55 -9.04
N GLN A 34 10.86 -18.57 -9.84
CA GLN A 34 10.29 -17.33 -10.38
C GLN A 34 9.67 -16.43 -9.29
N ALA A 35 9.00 -17.03 -8.30
CA ALA A 35 8.45 -16.28 -7.17
C ALA A 35 9.57 -15.67 -6.30
N THR A 36 10.63 -16.44 -6.01
CA THR A 36 11.80 -15.95 -5.28
C THR A 36 12.56 -14.88 -6.08
N GLY A 37 12.74 -15.05 -7.39
CA GLY A 37 13.39 -14.06 -8.24
C GLY A 37 12.63 -12.74 -8.29
N ARG A 38 11.29 -12.78 -8.38
CA ARG A 38 10.43 -11.58 -8.31
C ARG A 38 10.45 -10.95 -6.91
N GLY A 39 10.44 -11.75 -5.85
CA GLY A 39 10.55 -11.26 -4.48
C GLY A 39 11.88 -10.58 -4.19
N VAL A 40 12.99 -11.14 -4.68
CA VAL A 40 14.34 -10.54 -4.54
C VAL A 40 14.47 -9.28 -5.40
N ALA A 41 13.91 -9.26 -6.60
CA ALA A 41 13.88 -8.04 -7.43
C ALA A 41 13.10 -6.91 -6.75
N LEU A 42 11.96 -7.20 -6.13
CA LEU A 42 11.19 -6.25 -5.32
C LEU A 42 11.97 -5.76 -4.09
N MET A 43 12.70 -6.64 -3.40
CA MET A 43 13.53 -6.28 -2.24
C MET A 43 14.79 -5.48 -2.60
N SER A 44 15.30 -5.64 -3.83
CA SER A 44 16.49 -4.93 -4.29
C SER A 44 16.17 -3.52 -4.82
N ASP A 45 14.89 -3.20 -5.02
CA ASP A 45 14.47 -1.98 -5.67
C ASP A 45 14.21 -0.86 -4.64
N ARG A 46 15.31 -0.26 -4.16
CA ARG A 46 15.28 0.91 -3.24
C ARG A 46 14.44 2.08 -3.76
N GLU A 47 14.15 2.13 -5.06
CA GLU A 47 13.30 3.18 -5.65
C GLU A 47 11.83 3.02 -5.26
N HIS A 48 11.36 1.80 -4.93
CA HIS A 48 9.99 1.57 -4.45
C HIS A 48 9.76 1.98 -2.98
N ASP A 49 10.82 1.99 -2.16
CA ASP A 49 10.73 2.41 -0.75
C ASP A 49 10.61 3.92 -0.58
N LEU A 50 11.17 4.70 -1.51
CA LEU A 50 11.20 6.16 -1.43
C LEU A 50 9.79 6.78 -1.43
N PRO A 51 8.85 6.41 -2.33
CA PRO A 51 7.48 6.90 -2.31
C PRO A 51 6.72 6.51 -1.04
N ALA A 52 6.92 5.28 -0.53
CA ALA A 52 6.26 4.80 0.68
C ALA A 52 6.72 5.60 1.91
N LEU A 53 8.03 5.77 2.05
CA LEU A 53 8.63 6.55 3.13
C LEU A 53 8.23 8.04 3.05
N GLN A 54 8.19 8.58 1.84
CA GLN A 54 7.70 9.93 1.58
C GLN A 54 6.24 10.12 2.00
N HIS A 55 5.36 9.15 1.71
CA HIS A 55 3.96 9.19 2.09
C HIS A 55 3.77 9.06 3.60
N GLN A 56 4.57 8.22 4.26
CA GLN A 56 4.57 8.08 5.71
C GLN A 56 4.97 9.39 6.41
N VAL A 57 6.04 10.05 5.95
CA VAL A 57 6.46 11.36 6.48
C VAL A 57 5.35 12.41 6.33
N ASP A 58 4.67 12.42 5.19
CA ASP A 58 3.58 13.36 4.93
C ASP A 58 2.39 13.13 5.86
N LEU A 59 1.99 11.87 6.05
CA LEU A 59 0.90 11.51 6.97
C LEU A 59 1.20 11.88 8.41
N GLU A 60 2.41 11.54 8.89
CA GLU A 60 2.84 11.88 10.24
C GLU A 60 2.88 13.40 10.44
N THR A 61 3.36 14.15 9.45
CA THR A 61 3.38 15.62 9.51
C THR A 61 1.96 16.20 9.58
N LEU A 62 1.02 15.67 8.79
CA LEU A 62 -0.38 16.11 8.83
C LEU A 62 -1.03 15.78 10.16
N TRP A 63 -0.75 14.60 10.72
CA TRP A 63 -1.23 14.21 12.04
C TRP A 63 -0.76 15.17 13.12
N GLN A 64 0.55 15.42 13.20
CA GLN A 64 1.13 16.34 14.18
C GLN A 64 0.51 17.75 14.08
N GLN A 65 0.38 18.26 12.85
CA GLN A 65 -0.21 19.58 12.61
C GLN A 65 -1.70 19.63 12.95
N LEU A 66 -2.44 18.54 12.76
CA LEU A 66 -3.86 18.46 13.10
C LEU A 66 -4.04 18.51 14.61
N VAL A 67 -3.28 17.69 15.34
CA VAL A 67 -3.30 17.63 16.81
C VAL A 67 -2.93 18.98 17.41
N GLU A 68 -1.95 19.67 16.83
CA GLU A 68 -1.48 20.98 17.30
C GLU A 68 -2.50 22.11 17.04
N GLN A 69 -3.19 22.09 15.89
CA GLN A 69 -3.99 23.24 15.44
C GLN A 69 -5.50 23.09 15.68
N VAL A 70 -6.01 21.88 15.82
CA VAL A 70 -7.45 21.61 15.90
C VAL A 70 -7.77 20.87 17.22
N PRO A 71 -8.56 21.48 18.12
CA PRO A 71 -8.99 20.79 19.33
C PRO A 71 -9.87 19.57 19.03
N PRO A 72 -9.77 18.49 19.82
CA PRO A 72 -10.70 17.36 19.71
C PRO A 72 -12.15 17.83 19.97
N GLY A 73 -13.13 17.18 19.34
CA GLY A 73 -14.54 17.56 19.41
C GLY A 73 -14.95 18.73 18.50
N SER A 74 -13.99 19.42 17.88
CA SER A 74 -14.28 20.51 16.94
C SER A 74 -15.02 20.02 15.69
N ARG A 75 -15.93 20.85 15.18
CA ARG A 75 -16.60 20.63 13.90
C ARG A 75 -15.74 21.19 12.78
N ILE A 76 -15.26 20.33 11.89
CA ILE A 76 -14.38 20.74 10.80
C ILE A 76 -15.02 20.47 9.45
N SER A 77 -14.84 21.38 8.49
CA SER A 77 -15.12 21.09 7.08
C SER A 77 -13.81 20.87 6.34
N LEU A 78 -13.76 19.84 5.50
CA LEU A 78 -12.57 19.55 4.69
C LEU A 78 -12.64 20.35 3.39
N VAL A 79 -11.64 21.20 3.17
CA VAL A 79 -11.47 21.94 1.92
C VAL A 79 -10.72 21.05 0.94
N GLN A 80 -11.20 20.97 -0.29
CA GLN A 80 -10.56 20.18 -1.34
C GLN A 80 -9.07 20.54 -1.47
N ALA A 81 -8.21 19.54 -1.32
CA ALA A 81 -6.77 19.70 -1.49
C ALA A 81 -6.47 20.05 -2.95
N ARG A 82 -5.56 21.00 -3.19
CA ARG A 82 -5.14 21.37 -4.55
C ARG A 82 -4.33 20.27 -5.24
N ALA A 83 -3.70 19.38 -4.47
CA ALA A 83 -2.92 18.26 -4.97
C ALA A 83 -3.62 16.95 -4.60
N ASN A 84 -3.70 16.02 -5.56
CA ASN A 84 -4.28 14.68 -5.40
C ASN A 84 -5.62 14.68 -4.64
N LYS A 85 -6.62 15.31 -5.29
CA LYS A 85 -7.86 15.84 -4.69
C LYS A 85 -8.60 14.86 -3.78
N ASP A 86 -8.68 13.59 -4.18
CA ASP A 86 -9.54 12.62 -3.50
C ASP A 86 -8.80 11.87 -2.38
N LEU A 87 -7.53 11.53 -2.59
CA LEU A 87 -6.74 10.74 -1.63
C LEU A 87 -6.46 11.50 -0.34
N TRP A 88 -6.04 12.77 -0.43
CA TRP A 88 -5.73 13.54 0.78
C TRP A 88 -6.97 13.94 1.56
N GLN A 89 -8.10 14.16 0.88
CA GLN A 89 -9.37 14.42 1.57
C GLN A 89 -9.82 13.21 2.39
N GLN A 90 -9.71 12.00 1.81
CA GLN A 90 -10.01 10.77 2.54
C GLN A 90 -9.08 10.59 3.74
N ARG A 91 -7.76 10.71 3.56
CA ARG A 91 -6.80 10.57 4.67
C ARG A 91 -7.01 11.59 5.77
N LEU A 92 -7.29 12.85 5.40
CA LEU A 92 -7.59 13.89 6.36
C LEU A 92 -8.87 13.59 7.15
N SER A 93 -9.89 13.01 6.50
CA SER A 93 -11.11 12.60 7.18
C SER A 93 -10.85 11.47 8.19
N GLU A 94 -10.00 10.50 7.85
CA GLU A 94 -9.58 9.42 8.74
C GLU A 94 -8.85 9.98 9.97
N LEU A 95 -7.86 10.86 9.76
CA LEU A 95 -7.11 11.50 10.85
C LEU A 95 -8.02 12.36 11.74
N ALA A 96 -8.96 13.09 11.16
CA ALA A 96 -9.91 13.90 11.91
C ALA A 96 -10.80 13.05 12.82
N VAL A 97 -11.31 11.93 12.31
CA VAL A 97 -12.11 10.99 13.11
C VAL A 97 -11.26 10.38 14.23
N LEU A 98 -10.01 9.99 13.94
CA LEU A 98 -9.08 9.46 14.94
C LEU A 98 -8.74 10.47 16.06
N HIS A 99 -8.64 11.75 15.72
CA HIS A 99 -8.44 12.85 16.68
C HIS A 99 -9.73 13.25 17.42
N GLY A 100 -10.88 12.65 17.08
CA GLY A 100 -12.17 12.95 17.70
C GLY A 100 -12.83 14.23 17.19
N CYS A 101 -12.47 14.72 16.01
CA CYS A 101 -13.17 15.83 15.34
C CYS A 101 -14.43 15.34 14.61
N VAL A 102 -15.40 16.23 14.43
CA VAL A 102 -16.63 15.96 13.67
C VAL A 102 -16.49 16.57 12.27
N VAL A 103 -16.45 15.73 11.24
CA VAL A 103 -16.37 16.20 9.84
C VAL A 103 -17.77 16.58 9.34
N VAL A 104 -17.97 17.85 8.97
CA VAL A 104 -19.24 18.39 8.47
C VAL A 104 -19.14 18.81 7.00
N GLN A 105 -20.12 18.38 6.20
CA GLN A 105 -20.24 18.72 4.77
C GLN A 105 -20.98 20.05 4.56
N ALA A 106 -22.01 20.29 5.37
CA ALA A 106 -22.84 21.50 5.34
C ALA A 106 -23.27 21.86 6.77
N GLY A 107 -23.45 23.15 7.04
CA GLY A 107 -23.87 23.68 8.34
C GLY A 107 -22.73 24.30 9.16
N PRO A 108 -22.96 24.55 10.47
CA PRO A 108 -22.02 25.26 11.33
C PRO A 108 -20.76 24.44 11.56
N ARG A 109 -19.61 25.11 11.38
CA ARG A 109 -18.25 24.56 11.49
C ARG A 109 -17.38 25.53 12.28
N ASP A 110 -16.45 24.99 13.05
CA ASP A 110 -15.48 25.76 13.82
C ASP A 110 -14.20 26.02 13.01
N TYR A 111 -13.83 25.05 12.15
CA TYR A 111 -12.63 25.14 11.33
C TYR A 111 -12.87 24.67 9.90
N SER A 112 -12.12 25.27 8.97
CA SER A 112 -11.94 24.76 7.61
C SER A 112 -10.51 24.24 7.50
N VAL A 113 -10.37 22.95 7.19
CA VAL A 113 -9.08 22.24 7.18
C VAL A 113 -8.80 21.72 5.78
N GLY A 114 -7.61 21.94 5.26
CA GLY A 114 -7.20 21.44 3.95
C GLY A 114 -5.72 21.10 3.89
N VAL A 115 -5.30 20.45 2.81
CA VAL A 115 -3.90 20.08 2.57
C VAL A 115 -3.34 20.92 1.43
N ALA A 116 -2.17 21.51 1.64
CA ALA A 116 -1.40 22.20 0.61
C ALA A 116 -0.09 21.45 0.33
N ALA A 117 0.23 21.30 -0.95
CA ALA A 117 1.53 20.77 -1.36
C ALA A 117 2.65 21.80 -1.07
N VAL A 118 3.79 21.29 -0.63
CA VAL A 118 5.00 22.06 -0.34
C VAL A 118 6.16 21.41 -1.09
N GLN A 119 7.06 22.23 -1.61
CA GLN A 119 8.25 21.71 -2.27
C GLN A 119 9.15 21.02 -1.24
N ARG A 120 9.37 19.72 -1.42
CA ARG A 120 10.30 18.94 -0.60
C ARG A 120 11.71 19.45 -0.80
N LYS A 121 12.39 19.76 0.31
CA LYS A 121 13.82 20.16 0.30
C LYS A 121 14.75 18.95 0.34
N ARG A 122 14.27 17.83 0.88
CA ARG A 122 14.98 16.55 1.05
C ARG A 122 14.00 15.37 0.87
N PRO A 123 14.47 14.15 0.55
CA PRO A 123 13.60 12.97 0.45
C PRO A 123 12.77 12.71 1.72
N THR A 124 13.33 13.03 2.89
CA THR A 124 12.69 12.87 4.21
C THR A 124 11.95 14.11 4.68
N SER A 125 11.93 15.19 3.91
CA SER A 125 11.18 16.40 4.27
C SER A 125 9.71 16.28 3.85
N PRO A 126 8.77 16.87 4.61
CA PRO A 126 7.36 16.85 4.25
C PRO A 126 7.11 17.57 2.93
N GLY A 127 6.31 16.94 2.08
CA GLY A 127 5.81 17.50 0.83
C GLY A 127 4.41 18.09 0.96
N VAL A 128 3.84 18.07 2.17
CA VAL A 128 2.52 18.59 2.46
C VAL A 128 2.54 19.43 3.73
N ARG A 129 1.54 20.30 3.86
CA ARG A 129 1.22 21.01 5.10
C ARG A 129 -0.29 21.10 5.28
N LEU A 130 -0.71 21.09 6.53
CA LEU A 130 -2.07 21.38 6.93
C LEU A 130 -2.32 22.89 6.83
N VAL A 131 -3.48 23.25 6.30
CA VAL A 131 -3.98 24.62 6.25
C VAL A 131 -5.26 24.65 7.06
N VAL A 132 -5.21 25.29 8.23
CA VAL A 132 -6.36 25.45 9.12
C VAL A 132 -6.82 26.90 9.10
N ARG A 133 -8.12 27.10 8.95
CA ARG A 133 -8.77 28.42 9.06
C ARG A 133 -9.91 28.33 10.06
N LYS A 134 -9.82 29.09 11.14
CA LYS A 134 -10.92 29.23 12.10
C LYS A 134 -12.07 30.01 11.45
N VAL A 135 -13.29 29.51 11.60
CA VAL A 135 -14.50 30.19 11.16
C VAL A 135 -15.07 30.92 12.39
N LEU A 136 -15.30 32.22 12.23
CA LEU A 136 -15.88 33.10 13.26
C LEU A 136 -17.40 32.96 13.28
#